data_AF-A0A0B4ELE3-F1
#
_entry.id   AF-A0A0B4ELE3-F1
#
_cell.length_a   1.000
_cell.length_b   1.000
_cell.length_c   1.000
_cell.angle_alpha   90.00
_cell.angle_beta   90.00
_cell.angle_gamma   90.00
#
_symmetry.space_group_name_H-M   'P 1'
#
loop_
_entity.id
_entity.type
_entity.pdbx_description
1 polymer ?
#
loop_
_entity_poly.entity_id
_entity_poly.type
_entity_poly.pdbx_seq_one_letter_code
_entity_poly.pdbx_strand_id
1 'polypeptide(L)'
;MKEVEVYLEQKVGQEKTRKIYRRDLEQLREFLEKSFLEAEEKELRKYFEVCQGKLKESSLRRKQSVIRKFYQYLLIERKIKRNPFPLLMPTQRKQEKEKKERLSEEEYQCLLSNLSEEMKLLTQMLWESEAKILDLFDVKVASLQEYDFKKLVGKRQGKVYSYEIPSFLKEEFQKIVFQKTPEEKVFQGNRQQYDKELKKEIRIGRLLK
;
A
#
# COMPACT_ATOMS: atom_id res chain seq x y z
N MET A 1 8.27 -9.76 -26.08
CA MET A 1 8.14 -10.24 -24.67
C MET A 1 9.49 -10.27 -23.97
N LYS A 2 10.57 -10.62 -24.67
CA LYS A 2 11.95 -10.56 -24.14
C LYS A 2 12.29 -9.24 -23.44
N GLU A 3 11.87 -8.11 -24.01
CA GLU A 3 12.10 -6.77 -23.47
C GLU A 3 11.41 -6.55 -22.11
N VAL A 4 10.24 -7.15 -21.95
CA VAL A 4 9.45 -7.06 -20.72
C VAL A 4 10.15 -7.82 -19.60
N GLU A 5 10.61 -9.06 -19.85
CA GLU A 5 11.29 -9.84 -18.82
C GLU A 5 12.59 -9.15 -18.36
N VAL A 6 13.41 -8.67 -19.29
CA VAL A 6 14.64 -7.92 -18.96
C VAL A 6 14.31 -6.67 -18.14
N TYR A 7 13.26 -5.92 -18.50
CA TYR A 7 12.81 -4.75 -17.73
C TYR A 7 12.39 -5.14 -16.30
N LEU A 8 11.61 -6.20 -16.15
CA LEU A 8 11.09 -6.63 -14.85
C LEU A 8 12.22 -7.09 -13.92
N GLU A 9 13.18 -7.84 -14.44
CA GLU A 9 14.36 -8.30 -13.69
C GLU A 9 15.22 -7.12 -13.22
N GLN A 10 15.49 -6.17 -14.11
CA GLN A 10 16.40 -5.06 -13.81
C GLN A 10 15.77 -3.95 -12.95
N LYS A 11 14.48 -3.64 -13.16
CA LYS A 11 13.88 -2.41 -12.62
C LYS A 11 12.79 -2.65 -11.57
N VAL A 12 12.32 -3.89 -11.39
CA VAL A 12 11.20 -4.17 -10.48
C VAL A 12 11.63 -5.18 -9.42
N GLY A 13 12.08 -4.70 -8.26
CA GLY A 13 12.62 -5.60 -7.22
C GLY A 13 11.61 -6.59 -6.63
N GLN A 14 10.38 -6.16 -6.35
CA GLN A 14 9.39 -6.99 -5.63
C GLN A 14 8.64 -7.95 -6.55
N GLU A 15 8.62 -9.25 -6.23
CA GLU A 15 7.98 -10.29 -7.03
C GLU A 15 6.48 -10.04 -7.26
N LYS A 16 5.75 -9.63 -6.21
CA LYS A 16 4.33 -9.28 -6.33
C LYS A 16 4.11 -8.14 -7.33
N THR A 17 4.98 -7.13 -7.30
CA THR A 17 4.94 -6.01 -8.26
C THR A 17 5.33 -6.48 -9.66
N ARG A 18 6.32 -7.39 -9.80
CA ARG A 18 6.69 -8.00 -11.10
C ARG A 18 5.50 -8.70 -11.74
N LYS A 19 4.78 -9.55 -11.01
CA LYS A 19 3.58 -10.26 -11.52
C LYS A 19 2.51 -9.29 -12.02
N ILE A 20 2.27 -8.20 -11.27
CA ILE A 20 1.32 -7.15 -11.65
C ILE A 20 1.77 -6.44 -12.93
N TYR A 21 3.04 -6.05 -13.01
CA TYR A 21 3.59 -5.33 -14.17
C TYR A 21 3.61 -6.22 -15.41
N ARG A 22 4.02 -7.48 -15.26
CA ARG A 22 4.01 -8.48 -16.33
C ARG A 22 2.63 -8.60 -16.96
N ARG A 23 1.61 -8.89 -16.14
CA ARG A 23 0.23 -9.01 -16.61
C ARG A 23 -0.27 -7.76 -17.34
N ASP A 24 0.06 -6.57 -16.83
CA ASP A 24 -0.35 -5.32 -17.49
C ASP A 24 0.32 -5.13 -18.85
N LEU A 25 1.60 -5.51 -18.98
CA LEU A 25 2.35 -5.42 -20.23
C LEU A 25 1.96 -6.52 -21.22
N GLU A 26 1.64 -7.74 -20.76
CA GLU A 26 1.07 -8.81 -21.58
C GLU A 26 -0.25 -8.40 -22.21
N GLN A 27 -1.15 -7.80 -21.42
CA GLN A 27 -2.42 -7.29 -21.94
C GLN A 27 -2.24 -6.16 -22.96
N LEU A 28 -1.18 -5.36 -22.84
CA LEU A 28 -0.82 -4.39 -23.88
C LEU A 28 -0.25 -5.11 -25.11
N ARG A 29 0.59 -6.12 -24.92
CA ARG A 29 1.17 -6.94 -26.01
C ARG A 29 0.10 -7.57 -26.88
N GLU A 30 -0.92 -8.15 -26.24
CA GLU A 30 -2.08 -8.77 -26.92
C GLU A 30 -2.88 -7.75 -27.73
N PHE A 31 -2.92 -6.49 -27.29
CA PHE A 31 -3.65 -5.43 -27.99
C PHE A 31 -2.88 -4.83 -29.17
N LEU A 32 -1.54 -4.81 -29.11
CA LEU A 32 -0.72 -4.20 -30.15
C LEU A 32 -0.55 -5.12 -31.37
N GLU A 33 -0.76 -4.55 -32.55
CA GLU A 33 -0.46 -5.23 -33.83
C GLU A 33 1.05 -5.23 -34.14
N LYS A 34 1.78 -4.20 -33.68
CA LYS A 34 3.24 -4.04 -33.85
C LYS A 34 4.01 -4.39 -32.59
N SER A 35 5.33 -4.59 -32.69
CA SER A 35 6.18 -4.83 -31.52
C SER A 35 6.13 -3.65 -30.53
N PHE A 36 6.59 -3.86 -29.29
CA PHE A 36 6.71 -2.76 -28.33
C PHE A 36 7.68 -1.67 -28.81
N LEU A 37 8.66 -2.02 -29.64
CA LEU A 37 9.68 -1.08 -30.11
C LEU A 37 9.16 -0.15 -31.22
N GLU A 38 8.07 -0.54 -31.87
CA GLU A 38 7.46 0.15 -33.02
C GLU A 38 6.09 0.76 -32.68
N ALA A 39 5.59 0.54 -31.47
CA ALA A 39 4.34 1.14 -31.03
C ALA A 39 4.44 2.66 -31.05
N GLU A 40 3.42 3.32 -31.60
CA GLU A 40 3.32 4.77 -31.60
C GLU A 40 2.27 5.23 -30.58
N GLU A 41 2.15 6.55 -30.45
CA GLU A 41 1.25 7.17 -29.49
C GLU A 41 -0.22 6.84 -29.75
N LYS A 42 -0.62 6.70 -31.02
CA LYS A 42 -2.00 6.38 -31.43
C LYS A 42 -2.45 5.02 -30.92
N GLU A 43 -1.59 4.00 -30.98
CA GLU A 43 -1.90 2.65 -30.50
C GLU A 43 -2.07 2.64 -28.97
N LEU A 44 -1.22 3.37 -28.23
CA LEU A 44 -1.35 3.50 -26.77
C LEU A 44 -2.61 4.25 -26.36
N ARG A 45 -2.99 5.31 -27.08
CA ARG A 45 -4.24 6.05 -26.84
C ARG A 45 -5.45 5.13 -27.01
N LYS A 46 -5.52 4.41 -28.13
CA LYS A 46 -6.59 3.43 -28.41
C LYS A 46 -6.68 2.37 -27.32
N TYR A 47 -5.55 1.85 -26.84
CA TYR A 47 -5.53 0.89 -25.73
C TYR A 47 -6.16 1.45 -24.45
N PHE A 48 -5.82 2.68 -24.08
CA PHE A 48 -6.34 3.30 -22.86
C PHE A 48 -7.83 3.66 -22.96
N GLU A 49 -8.31 4.07 -24.13
CA GLU A 49 -9.74 4.28 -24.39
C GLU A 49 -10.54 2.98 -24.18
N VAL A 50 -10.07 1.87 -24.73
CA VAL A 50 -10.68 0.54 -24.52
C VAL A 50 -10.67 0.14 -23.04
N CYS A 51 -9.60 0.46 -22.32
CA CYS A 51 -9.51 0.19 -20.89
C CYS A 51 -10.46 1.06 -20.05
N GLN A 52 -10.66 2.33 -20.41
CA GLN A 52 -11.51 3.26 -19.67
C GLN A 52 -12.97 2.80 -19.63
N GLY A 53 -13.48 2.21 -20.71
CA GLY A 53 -14.83 1.66 -20.77
C GLY A 53 -15.05 0.36 -19.96
N LYS A 54 -13.99 -0.29 -19.49
CA LYS A 54 -14.06 -1.64 -18.88
C LYS A 54 -13.51 -1.71 -17.46
N LEU A 55 -12.68 -0.76 -17.05
CA LEU A 55 -11.91 -0.84 -15.80
C LEU A 55 -12.27 0.27 -14.83
N LYS A 56 -12.21 -0.06 -13.54
CA LYS A 56 -12.17 0.95 -12.46
C LYS A 56 -10.99 1.89 -12.69
N GLU A 57 -11.17 3.15 -12.34
CA GLU A 57 -10.17 4.20 -12.54
C GLU A 57 -8.81 3.87 -11.90
N SER A 58 -8.82 3.28 -10.70
CA SER A 58 -7.60 2.84 -10.01
C SER A 58 -6.80 1.80 -10.81
N SER A 59 -7.49 0.91 -11.52
CA SER A 59 -6.89 -0.09 -12.41
C SER A 59 -6.31 0.56 -13.67
N LEU A 60 -7.03 1.51 -14.28
CA LEU A 60 -6.56 2.27 -15.44
C LEU A 60 -5.29 3.06 -15.10
N ARG A 61 -5.29 3.78 -13.96
CA ARG A 61 -4.14 4.55 -13.47
C ARG A 61 -2.91 3.66 -13.24
N ARG A 62 -3.11 2.47 -12.65
CA ARG A 62 -2.04 1.50 -12.45
C ARG A 62 -1.44 1.07 -13.79
N LYS A 63 -2.28 0.70 -14.77
CA LYS A 63 -1.82 0.31 -16.12
C LYS A 63 -1.03 1.41 -16.80
N GLN A 64 -1.55 2.64 -16.81
CA GLN A 64 -0.85 3.80 -17.36
C GLN A 64 0.52 4.00 -16.72
N SER A 65 0.61 3.87 -15.39
CA SER A 65 1.88 3.99 -14.67
C SER A 65 2.89 2.89 -15.05
N VAL A 66 2.44 1.64 -15.18
CA VAL A 66 3.28 0.51 -15.61
C VAL A 66 3.81 0.75 -17.02
N ILE A 67 2.92 1.06 -17.96
CA ILE A 67 3.25 1.24 -19.38
C ILE A 67 4.17 2.45 -19.55
N ARG A 68 3.90 3.57 -18.87
CA ARG A 68 4.77 4.75 -18.88
C ARG A 68 6.19 4.42 -18.44
N LYS A 69 6.35 3.72 -17.32
CA LYS A 69 7.68 3.33 -16.80
C LYS A 69 8.41 2.37 -17.75
N PHE A 70 7.68 1.44 -18.37
CA PHE A 70 8.26 0.52 -19.34
C PHE A 70 8.80 1.25 -20.58
N TYR A 71 8.02 2.16 -21.18
CA TYR A 71 8.50 2.93 -22.33
C TYR A 71 9.57 3.96 -21.97
N GLN A 72 9.56 4.51 -20.74
CA GLN A 72 10.68 5.30 -20.22
C GLN A 72 11.96 4.45 -20.13
N TYR A 73 11.87 3.21 -19.65
CA TYR A 73 12.99 2.28 -19.65
C TYR A 73 13.50 2.01 -21.06
N LEU A 74 12.62 1.68 -22.02
CA LEU A 74 13.03 1.43 -23.40
C LEU A 74 13.75 2.64 -24.02
N LEU A 75 13.31 3.86 -23.71
CA LEU A 75 13.97 5.09 -24.16
C LEU A 75 15.37 5.25 -23.53
N ILE A 76 15.49 5.05 -22.21
CA ILE A 76 16.77 5.16 -21.48
C ILE A 76 17.78 4.14 -22.00
N GLU A 77 17.35 2.90 -22.23
CA GLU A 77 18.18 1.82 -22.79
C GLU A 77 18.38 1.98 -24.32
N ARG A 78 17.94 3.10 -24.91
CA ARG A 78 18.07 3.43 -26.34
C ARG A 78 17.49 2.38 -27.29
N LYS A 79 16.52 1.59 -26.83
CA LYS A 79 15.80 0.57 -27.63
C LYS A 79 14.74 1.19 -28.53
N ILE A 80 14.31 2.41 -28.22
CA ILE A 80 13.40 3.24 -29.02
C ILE A 80 13.96 4.65 -29.13
N LYS A 81 13.63 5.35 -30.23
CA LYS A 81 14.09 6.74 -30.47
C LYS A 81 13.18 7.79 -29.83
N ARG A 82 11.89 7.49 -29.71
CA ARG A 82 10.87 8.37 -29.15
C ARG A 82 9.98 7.57 -28.22
N ASN A 83 9.62 8.16 -27.08
CA ASN A 83 8.66 7.54 -26.17
C ASN A 83 7.23 7.71 -26.75
N PRO A 84 6.51 6.61 -27.03
CA PRO A 84 5.15 6.68 -27.55
C PRO A 84 4.12 7.00 -26.46
N PHE A 85 4.50 7.02 -25.19
CA PHE A 85 3.56 7.34 -24.12
C PHE A 85 3.09 8.81 -24.25
N PRO A 86 1.79 9.06 -24.43
CA PRO A 86 1.26 10.39 -24.70
C PRO A 86 1.57 11.37 -23.57
N LEU A 87 2.24 12.49 -23.89
CA LEU A 87 2.59 13.57 -22.96
C LEU A 87 1.36 14.25 -22.34
N LEU A 88 0.23 14.24 -23.08
CA LEU A 88 -1.01 14.90 -22.72
C LEU A 88 -2.05 13.97 -22.09
N MET A 89 -1.75 12.70 -21.82
CA MET A 89 -2.60 11.97 -20.91
C MET A 89 -2.36 12.56 -19.54
N PRO A 90 -3.33 13.30 -18.96
CA PRO A 90 -3.18 13.66 -17.57
C PRO A 90 -3.05 12.31 -16.88
N THR A 91 -1.99 12.13 -16.09
CA THR A 91 -2.16 11.28 -14.92
C THR A 91 -3.18 12.07 -14.12
N GLN A 92 -4.48 11.95 -14.47
CA GLN A 92 -5.53 12.89 -14.05
C GLN A 92 -5.30 13.10 -12.58
N ARG A 93 -5.08 14.37 -12.21
CA ARG A 93 -4.67 14.78 -10.87
C ARG A 93 -5.36 13.84 -9.91
N LYS A 94 -4.53 13.15 -9.10
CA LYS A 94 -4.93 12.33 -7.95
C LYS A 94 -6.29 12.87 -7.53
N GLN A 95 -7.39 12.22 -7.94
CA GLN A 95 -8.72 12.71 -7.56
C GLN A 95 -8.56 12.97 -6.08
N GLU A 96 -8.88 14.18 -5.64
CA GLU A 96 -8.84 14.52 -4.23
C GLU A 96 -9.52 13.35 -3.57
N LYS A 97 -8.73 12.48 -2.93
CA LYS A 97 -9.28 11.30 -2.29
C LYS A 97 -10.26 11.93 -1.35
N GLU A 98 -11.56 11.66 -1.52
CA GLU A 98 -12.61 12.14 -0.64
C GLU A 98 -12.00 12.18 0.75
N LYS A 99 -11.87 13.39 1.29
CA LYS A 99 -11.07 13.64 2.48
C LYS A 99 -11.71 12.76 3.53
N LYS A 100 -11.06 11.63 3.83
CA LYS A 100 -11.64 10.65 4.75
C LYS A 100 -11.93 11.41 6.02
N GLU A 101 -13.20 11.56 6.35
CA GLU A 101 -13.59 12.23 7.58
C GLU A 101 -12.92 11.45 8.71
N ARG A 102 -12.16 12.18 9.53
CA ARG A 102 -11.67 11.63 10.79
C ARG A 102 -12.89 11.37 11.66
N LEU A 103 -12.85 10.27 12.42
CA LEU A 103 -13.85 10.02 13.45
C LEU A 103 -13.88 11.21 14.42
N SER A 104 -15.03 11.52 15.00
CA SER A 104 -15.08 12.41 16.16
C SER A 104 -14.44 11.72 17.37
N GLU A 105 -14.13 12.48 18.42
CA GLU A 105 -13.59 11.91 19.67
C GLU A 105 -14.60 10.92 20.28
N GLU A 106 -15.89 11.23 20.24
CA GLU A 106 -16.94 10.35 20.76
C GLU A 106 -17.06 9.05 19.94
N GLU A 107 -16.96 9.15 18.61
CA GLU A 107 -16.94 7.98 17.73
C GLU A 107 -15.71 7.11 17.97
N TYR A 108 -14.57 7.75 18.23
CA TYR A 108 -13.32 7.06 18.57
C TYR A 108 -13.43 6.32 19.90
N GLN A 109 -13.93 6.94 20.96
CA GLN A 109 -14.11 6.29 22.26
C GLN A 109 -15.15 5.15 22.19
N CYS A 110 -16.24 5.35 21.45
CA CYS A 110 -17.25 4.31 21.20
C CYS A 110 -16.68 3.13 20.40
N LEU A 111 -15.78 3.40 19.44
CA LEU A 111 -15.07 2.35 18.73
C LEU A 111 -14.17 1.55 19.67
N LEU A 112 -13.38 2.23 20.50
CA LEU A 112 -12.46 1.57 21.43
C LEU A 112 -13.17 0.68 22.45
N SER A 113 -14.38 1.01 22.91
CA SER A 113 -15.07 0.20 23.93
C SER A 113 -15.34 -1.24 23.47
N ASN A 114 -15.59 -1.44 22.17
CA ASN A 114 -16.00 -2.71 21.58
C ASN A 114 -14.84 -3.58 21.03
N LEU A 115 -13.61 -3.06 21.01
CA LEU A 115 -12.45 -3.80 20.51
C LEU A 115 -11.84 -4.74 21.57
N SER A 116 -11.04 -5.73 21.16
CA SER A 116 -10.20 -6.50 22.09
C SER A 116 -9.05 -5.63 22.63
N GLU A 117 -8.45 -5.99 23.77
CA GLU A 117 -7.36 -5.19 24.38
C GLU A 117 -6.20 -4.91 23.40
N GLU A 118 -5.75 -5.93 22.66
CA GLU A 118 -4.69 -5.80 21.66
C GLU A 118 -5.10 -4.86 20.51
N MET A 119 -6.36 -4.93 20.05
CA MET A 119 -6.87 -4.06 18.99
C MET A 119 -7.12 -2.63 19.48
N LYS A 120 -7.51 -2.44 20.74
CA LYS A 120 -7.58 -1.11 21.38
C LYS A 120 -6.21 -0.47 21.37
N LEU A 121 -5.19 -1.18 21.86
CA LEU A 121 -3.81 -0.69 21.89
C LEU A 121 -3.28 -0.35 20.49
N LEU A 122 -3.52 -1.23 19.50
CA LEU A 122 -3.16 -0.96 18.10
C LEU A 122 -3.85 0.31 17.57
N THR A 123 -5.13 0.47 17.88
CA THR A 123 -5.94 1.62 17.43
C THR A 123 -5.53 2.91 18.14
N GLN A 124 -5.15 2.85 19.42
CA GLN A 124 -4.57 3.97 20.17
C GLN A 124 -3.22 4.39 19.62
N MET A 125 -2.33 3.44 19.31
CA MET A 125 -1.09 3.75 18.61
C MET A 125 -1.34 4.44 17.27
N LEU A 126 -2.31 3.98 16.48
CA LEU A 126 -2.62 4.59 15.17
C LEU A 126 -3.26 5.97 15.27
N TRP A 127 -3.94 6.26 16.37
CA TRP A 127 -4.60 7.54 16.61
C TRP A 127 -3.61 8.60 17.12
N GLU A 128 -2.82 8.22 18.12
CA GLU A 128 -1.89 9.11 18.83
C GLU A 128 -0.55 9.29 18.12
N SER A 129 -0.18 8.33 17.27
CA SER A 129 1.07 8.40 16.51
C SER A 129 0.82 8.40 15.01
N GLU A 130 1.80 8.87 14.24
CA GLU A 130 1.79 8.77 12.78
C GLU A 130 2.22 7.37 12.28
N ALA A 131 2.06 6.34 13.12
CA ALA A 131 2.45 4.99 12.80
C ALA A 131 1.68 4.43 11.60
N LYS A 132 2.40 3.74 10.73
CA LYS A 132 1.77 3.00 9.65
C LYS A 132 1.32 1.65 10.19
N ILE A 133 0.04 1.35 10.03
CA ILE A 133 -0.55 0.06 10.46
C ILE A 133 0.26 -1.17 10.05
N LEU A 134 0.82 -1.17 8.85
CA LEU A 134 1.59 -2.31 8.37
C LEU A 134 2.94 -2.46 9.05
N ASP A 135 3.49 -1.36 9.58
CA ASP A 135 4.76 -1.34 10.28
C ASP A 135 4.52 -1.79 11.74
N LEU A 136 3.37 -1.45 12.34
CA LEU A 136 2.93 -1.99 13.62
C LEU A 136 2.68 -3.51 13.57
N PHE A 137 2.15 -4.05 12.48
CA PHE A 137 2.01 -5.50 12.33
C PHE A 137 3.33 -6.25 12.09
N ASP A 138 4.44 -5.57 11.79
CA ASP A 138 5.73 -6.20 11.52
C ASP A 138 6.76 -6.02 12.65
N VAL A 139 6.45 -5.19 13.67
CA VAL A 139 7.34 -4.97 14.82
C VAL A 139 7.30 -6.14 15.82
N LYS A 140 8.47 -6.48 16.37
CA LYS A 140 8.65 -7.57 17.32
C LYS A 140 8.66 -7.08 18.77
N VAL A 141 8.31 -7.98 19.69
CA VAL A 141 8.28 -7.72 21.14
C VAL A 141 9.65 -7.32 21.67
N ALA A 142 10.75 -7.89 21.16
CA ALA A 142 12.12 -7.51 21.51
C ALA A 142 12.38 -5.99 21.42
N SER A 143 11.80 -5.32 20.42
CA SER A 143 11.96 -3.87 20.25
C SER A 143 11.40 -3.08 21.43
N LEU A 144 10.37 -3.56 22.13
CA LEU A 144 9.81 -2.83 23.28
C LEU A 144 10.81 -2.78 24.43
N GLN A 145 11.48 -3.90 24.71
CA GLN A 145 12.45 -4.02 25.79
C GLN A 145 13.74 -3.27 25.47
N GLU A 146 14.24 -3.39 24.24
CA GLU A 146 15.47 -2.71 23.77
C GLU A 146 15.42 -1.18 23.95
N TYR A 147 14.21 -0.60 23.90
CA TYR A 147 14.01 0.84 23.98
C TYR A 147 13.19 1.28 25.21
N ASP A 148 13.16 0.46 26.27
CA ASP A 148 12.51 0.78 27.56
C ASP A 148 11.05 1.28 27.36
N PHE A 149 10.34 0.66 26.42
CA PHE A 149 8.95 0.99 26.08
C PHE A 149 8.73 2.45 25.67
N LYS A 150 9.77 3.16 25.21
CA LYS A 150 9.68 4.55 24.73
C LYS A 150 9.38 4.62 23.24
N LYS A 151 9.78 3.61 22.47
CA LYS A 151 9.57 3.55 21.03
C LYS A 151 9.50 2.13 20.50
N LEU A 152 8.79 2.00 19.38
CA LEU A 152 8.79 0.82 18.51
C LEU A 152 9.72 1.07 17.34
N VAL A 153 10.71 0.20 17.15
CA VAL A 153 11.65 0.26 16.04
C VAL A 153 11.58 -1.05 15.27
N GLY A 154 11.51 -0.94 13.95
CA GLY A 154 11.52 -2.12 13.10
C GLY A 154 12.10 -1.82 11.73
N LYS A 155 12.19 -2.87 10.91
CA LYS A 155 12.71 -2.79 9.55
C LYS A 155 11.77 -3.46 8.59
N ARG A 156 11.38 -2.74 7.55
CA ARG A 156 10.47 -3.24 6.52
C ARG A 156 10.91 -2.81 5.13
N GLN A 157 11.01 -3.78 4.22
CA GLN A 157 11.48 -3.56 2.85
C GLN A 157 12.82 -2.80 2.79
N GLY A 158 13.74 -3.11 3.72
CA GLY A 158 15.05 -2.47 3.82
C GLY A 158 15.08 -1.12 4.53
N LYS A 159 13.93 -0.51 4.84
CA LYS A 159 13.83 0.77 5.54
C LYS A 159 13.57 0.58 7.02
N VAL A 160 14.31 1.29 7.86
CA VAL A 160 14.08 1.35 9.30
C VAL A 160 12.97 2.36 9.58
N TYR A 161 12.06 2.03 10.47
CA TYR A 161 11.04 2.92 11.01
C TYR A 161 11.14 2.96 12.54
N SER A 162 10.71 4.08 13.12
CA SER A 162 10.67 4.28 14.56
C SER A 162 9.43 5.10 14.90
N TYR A 163 8.70 4.69 15.93
CA TYR A 163 7.52 5.39 16.43
C TYR A 163 7.61 5.55 17.94
N GLU A 164 7.36 6.76 18.44
CA GLU A 164 7.26 6.98 19.89
C GLU A 164 6.00 6.30 20.43
N ILE A 165 6.14 5.71 21.62
CA ILE A 165 5.02 5.11 22.34
C ILE A 165 4.45 6.21 23.27
N PRO A 166 3.18 6.59 23.11
CA PRO A 166 2.52 7.47 24.07
C PRO A 166 2.65 6.94 25.49
N SER A 167 3.03 7.80 26.44
CA SER A 167 3.38 7.39 27.80
C SER A 167 2.26 6.61 28.51
N PHE A 168 1.00 6.96 28.22
CA PHE A 168 -0.17 6.31 28.81
C PHE A 168 -0.41 4.88 28.30
N LEU A 169 0.27 4.45 27.22
CA LEU A 169 0.18 3.08 26.67
C LEU A 169 1.30 2.16 27.18
N LYS A 170 2.23 2.69 27.98
CA LYS A 170 3.42 1.95 28.43
C LYS A 170 3.04 0.68 29.19
N GLU A 171 2.05 0.77 30.08
CA GLU A 171 1.62 -0.35 30.92
C GLU A 171 0.98 -1.48 30.09
N GLU A 172 0.21 -1.13 29.06
CA GLU A 172 -0.39 -2.08 28.12
C GLU A 172 0.68 -2.82 27.33
N PHE A 173 1.72 -2.12 26.86
CA PHE A 173 2.83 -2.79 26.18
C PHE A 173 3.65 -3.68 27.11
N GLN A 174 3.80 -3.32 28.39
CA GLN A 174 4.44 -4.18 29.38
C GLN A 174 3.66 -5.47 29.56
N LYS A 175 2.32 -5.41 29.67
CA LYS A 175 1.45 -6.60 29.74
C LYS A 175 1.66 -7.55 28.54
N ILE A 176 1.83 -7.00 27.34
CA ILE A 176 2.12 -7.81 26.13
C ILE A 176 3.45 -8.54 26.26
N VAL A 177 4.51 -7.87 26.72
CA VAL A 177 5.84 -8.49 26.90
C VAL A 177 5.79 -9.66 27.89
N PHE A 178 4.95 -9.60 28.92
CA PHE A 178 4.80 -10.71 29.87
C PHE A 178 4.11 -11.95 29.27
N GLN A 179 3.41 -11.80 28.15
CA GLN A 179 2.60 -12.86 27.54
C GLN A 179 3.22 -13.43 26.26
N LYS A 180 4.25 -12.79 25.69
CA LYS A 180 4.82 -13.13 24.38
C LYS A 180 6.34 -13.25 24.44
N THR A 181 6.91 -14.09 23.57
CA THR A 181 8.35 -14.18 23.40
C THR A 181 8.93 -12.98 22.64
N PRO A 182 10.22 -12.63 22.82
CA PRO A 182 10.85 -11.49 22.12
C PRO A 182 10.77 -11.55 20.59
N GLU A 183 10.76 -12.75 20.01
CA GLU A 183 10.72 -12.98 18.57
C GLU A 183 9.33 -12.80 17.95
N GLU A 184 8.28 -12.88 18.76
CA GLU A 184 6.91 -12.69 18.34
C GLU A 184 6.60 -11.25 17.95
N LYS A 185 5.52 -11.10 17.17
CA LYS A 185 5.00 -9.78 16.79
C LYS A 185 4.25 -9.17 17.96
N VAL A 186 4.42 -7.86 18.13
CA VAL A 186 3.69 -7.09 19.16
C VAL A 186 2.19 -7.19 18.94
N PHE A 187 1.74 -7.03 17.69
CA PHE A 187 0.35 -7.17 17.29
C PHE A 187 0.14 -8.39 16.40
N GLN A 188 -0.80 -9.26 16.77
CA GLN A 188 -1.20 -10.42 15.99
C GLN A 188 -2.14 -10.04 14.83
N GLY A 189 -2.16 -10.89 13.80
CA GLY A 189 -3.06 -10.74 12.66
C GLY A 189 -2.50 -9.85 11.54
N ASN A 190 -3.40 -9.22 10.79
CA ASN A 190 -3.05 -8.38 9.65
C ASN A 190 -4.06 -7.26 9.39
N ARG A 191 -3.67 -6.33 8.51
CA ARG A 191 -4.50 -5.19 8.12
C ARG A 191 -5.90 -5.56 7.64
N GLN A 192 -6.08 -6.67 6.91
CA GLN A 192 -7.40 -7.03 6.40
C GLN A 192 -8.33 -7.47 7.52
N GLN A 193 -7.81 -8.18 8.52
CA GLN A 193 -8.55 -8.57 9.72
C GLN A 193 -8.94 -7.32 10.52
N TYR A 194 -7.98 -6.43 10.76
CA TYR A 194 -8.23 -5.13 11.43
C TYR A 194 -9.31 -4.30 10.71
N ASP A 195 -9.17 -4.11 9.39
CA ASP A 195 -10.14 -3.34 8.58
C ASP A 195 -11.55 -3.98 8.62
N LYS A 196 -11.65 -5.32 8.76
CA LYS A 196 -12.91 -6.05 8.87
C LYS A 196 -13.56 -5.84 10.24
N GLU A 197 -12.79 -5.93 11.31
CA GLU A 197 -13.26 -5.70 12.68
C GLU A 197 -13.72 -4.26 12.88
N LEU A 198 -12.92 -3.27 12.46
CA LEU A 198 -13.32 -1.87 12.52
C LEU A 198 -14.65 -1.60 11.79
N LYS A 199 -14.82 -2.14 10.59
CA LYS A 199 -16.07 -1.96 9.83
C LYS A 199 -17.27 -2.57 10.52
N LYS A 200 -17.09 -3.72 11.19
CA LYS A 200 -18.14 -4.38 11.95
C LYS A 200 -18.57 -3.47 13.12
N GLU A 201 -17.61 -2.98 13.89
CA GLU A 201 -17.90 -2.17 15.09
C GLU A 201 -18.43 -0.77 14.73
N ILE A 202 -17.90 -0.11 13.69
CA ILE A 202 -18.44 1.17 13.19
C ILE A 202 -19.88 1.01 12.70
N ARG A 203 -20.20 -0.11 12.04
CA ARG A 203 -21.57 -0.38 11.57
C ARG A 203 -22.53 -0.62 12.74
N ILE A 204 -22.09 -1.30 13.79
CA ILE A 204 -22.87 -1.52 15.02
C ILE A 204 -23.12 -0.18 15.74
N GLY A 205 -22.08 0.64 15.92
CA GLY A 205 -22.21 1.95 16.56
C GLY A 205 -23.11 2.95 15.81
N ARG A 206 -23.18 2.84 14.48
CA ARG A 206 -24.11 3.64 13.65
C ARG A 206 -25.55 3.11 13.62
N LEU A 207 -25.78 1.85 13.97
CA LEU A 207 -27.12 1.24 14.06
C LEU A 207 -27.77 1.47 15.44
N LEU A 208 -26.98 1.92 16.43
CA LEU A 208 -27.42 2.20 17.81
C LEU A 208 -27.61 3.69 18.10
N LYS A 209 -27.44 4.56 17.09
CA LYS A 209 -27.81 5.99 17.11
C LYS A 209 -29.16 6.17 16.42
#